data_AF-C1N1H6-F1
#
_entry.id   AF-C1N1H6-F1
#
_cell.length_a   1.000
_cell.length_b   1.000
_cell.length_c   1.000
_cell.angle_alpha   90.00
_cell.angle_beta   90.00
_cell.angle_gamma   90.00
#
_symmetry.space_group_name_H-M   'P 1'
#
loop_
_entity.id
_entity.type
_entity.pdbx_description
1 polymer ?
#
loop_
_entity_poly.entity_id
_entity_poly.type
_entity_poly.pdbx_seq_one_letter_code
_entity_poly.pdbx_strand_id
1 'polypeptide(L)'
;WATWTNRIGFPVMGVWEDGSDGTDVNAGANGLDGAGYCVTADDFGKVKLFNYPCVFNDAPYREYKGHASHTMCARFSSDDARLFSAGGRDRAVLQFKARSRLHRSPYDRVGVVNAVPRGLSLPAHLYAPPPRFQSRHTATPAFQLRF
;
A
#
# COMPACT_ATOMS: atom_id res chain seq x y z
N TRP A 1 -13.32 -6.20 12.57
CA TRP A 1 -12.11 -5.93 13.37
C TRP A 1 -11.61 -4.54 13.05
N ALA A 2 -11.06 -3.82 14.03
CA ALA A 2 -10.51 -2.48 13.81
C ALA A 2 -9.20 -2.53 12.99
N THR A 3 -8.33 -3.49 13.30
CA THR A 3 -7.13 -3.82 12.53
C THR A 3 -7.04 -5.32 12.33
N TRP A 4 -6.32 -5.74 11.30
CA TRP A 4 -6.06 -7.12 10.95
C TRP A 4 -4.54 -7.37 10.90
N THR A 5 -4.00 -7.90 11.98
CA THR A 5 -2.57 -8.24 12.11
C THR A 5 -2.32 -9.75 12.06
N ASN A 6 -3.37 -10.56 11.92
CA ASN A 6 -3.26 -12.01 11.84
C ASN A 6 -2.94 -12.42 10.39
N ARG A 7 -2.09 -13.43 10.24
CA ARG A 7 -1.77 -14.08 8.96
C ARG A 7 -2.83 -15.10 8.53
N ILE A 8 -3.71 -15.51 9.45
CA ILE A 8 -4.77 -16.48 9.22
C ILE A 8 -6.13 -15.82 9.33
N GLY A 9 -6.95 -15.99 8.30
CA GLY A 9 -8.39 -15.76 8.31
C GLY A 9 -8.89 -15.32 6.94
N PHE A 10 -10.21 -15.31 6.80
CA PHE A 10 -10.88 -15.08 5.51
C PHE A 10 -10.38 -13.84 4.73
N PRO A 11 -10.25 -12.63 5.32
CA PRO A 11 -9.88 -11.45 4.53
C PRO A 11 -8.41 -11.44 4.06
N VAL A 12 -7.59 -12.40 4.47
CA VAL A 12 -6.18 -12.51 4.08
C VAL A 12 -5.80 -13.90 3.57
N MET A 13 -6.77 -14.77 3.28
CA MET A 13 -6.49 -16.16 2.85
C MET A 13 -5.62 -16.23 1.58
N GLY A 14 -5.69 -15.23 0.71
CA GLY A 14 -4.93 -15.15 -0.54
C GLY A 14 -3.45 -14.77 -0.39
N VAL A 15 -2.97 -14.48 0.84
CA VAL A 15 -1.54 -14.17 1.07
C VAL A 15 -0.65 -15.40 1.06
N TRP A 16 -1.25 -16.60 1.12
CA TRP A 16 -0.57 -17.89 1.10
C TRP A 16 -0.40 -18.35 -0.35
N GLU A 17 0.85 -18.60 -0.74
CA GLU A 17 1.20 -19.10 -2.08
C GLU A 17 0.96 -20.60 -2.18
N ASP A 18 0.85 -21.10 -3.42
CA ASP A 18 0.75 -22.53 -3.68
C ASP A 18 1.98 -23.27 -3.15
N GLY A 19 1.73 -24.35 -2.40
CA GLY A 19 2.79 -25.14 -1.76
C GLY A 19 3.25 -24.57 -0.41
N SER A 20 2.64 -23.49 0.08
CA SER A 20 2.94 -23.01 1.43
C SER A 20 2.47 -23.99 2.51
N ASP A 21 3.32 -24.23 3.50
CA ASP A 21 3.06 -25.19 4.58
C ASP A 21 2.36 -24.56 5.80
N GLY A 22 2.03 -23.27 5.71
CA GLY A 22 1.42 -22.50 6.80
C GLY A 22 2.44 -21.86 7.76
N THR A 23 3.75 -22.09 7.56
CA THR A 23 4.83 -21.44 8.32
C THR A 23 5.49 -20.29 7.58
N ASP A 24 5.50 -20.34 6.23
CA ASP A 24 6.23 -19.39 5.38
C ASP A 24 5.93 -17.91 5.64
N VAL A 25 4.68 -17.57 5.98
CA VAL A 25 4.30 -16.20 6.35
C VAL A 25 4.38 -16.05 7.85
N ASN A 26 5.23 -15.16 8.34
CA ASN A 26 5.44 -14.94 9.76
C ASN A 26 4.46 -13.96 10.38
N ALA A 27 4.21 -12.84 9.70
CA ALA A 27 3.36 -11.76 10.21
C ALA A 27 2.60 -11.08 9.06
N GLY A 28 1.44 -10.49 9.41
CA GLY A 28 0.68 -9.64 8.50
C GLY A 28 0.24 -8.34 9.17
N ALA A 29 -0.03 -7.31 8.38
CA ALA A 29 -0.69 -6.07 8.83
C ALA A 29 -1.52 -5.47 7.68
N ASN A 30 -2.76 -5.12 7.94
CA ASN A 30 -3.52 -4.25 7.04
C ASN A 30 -3.14 -2.77 7.27
N GLY A 31 -3.35 -1.94 6.25
CA GLY A 31 -3.37 -0.50 6.44
C GLY A 31 -4.58 -0.04 7.27
N LEU A 32 -4.63 1.26 7.54
CA LEU A 32 -5.77 1.95 8.14
C LEU A 32 -7.07 1.68 7.38
N ASP A 33 -8.20 2.01 8.01
CA ASP A 33 -9.50 1.82 7.38
C ASP A 33 -9.59 2.55 6.03
N GLY A 34 -10.13 1.86 5.01
CA GLY A 34 -10.18 2.36 3.63
C GLY A 34 -8.85 2.35 2.85
N ALA A 35 -7.72 1.94 3.45
CA ALA A 35 -6.42 1.88 2.77
C ALA A 35 -6.41 0.89 1.58
N GLY A 36 -7.12 -0.22 1.71
CA GLY A 36 -7.27 -1.22 0.64
C GLY A 36 -6.02 -2.06 0.35
N TYR A 37 -5.05 -2.09 1.28
CA TYR A 37 -3.86 -2.93 1.17
C TYR A 37 -3.52 -3.63 2.50
N CYS A 38 -2.77 -4.72 2.38
CA CYS A 38 -2.13 -5.39 3.49
C CYS A 38 -0.71 -5.81 3.11
N VAL A 39 0.11 -6.07 4.11
CA VAL A 39 1.47 -6.55 3.95
C VAL A 39 1.67 -7.85 4.71
N THR A 40 2.57 -8.67 4.21
CA THR A 40 3.09 -9.84 4.91
C THR A 40 4.61 -9.82 4.97
N ALA A 41 5.14 -10.50 5.97
CA ALA A 41 6.56 -10.76 6.16
C ALA A 41 6.75 -12.29 6.12
N ASP A 42 7.75 -12.76 5.40
CA ASP A 42 7.99 -14.20 5.18
C ASP A 42 9.36 -14.69 5.69
N ASP A 43 9.54 -16.01 5.69
CA ASP A 43 10.78 -16.70 6.06
C ASP A 43 11.94 -16.47 5.08
N PHE A 44 11.62 -16.02 3.87
CA PHE A 44 12.59 -15.76 2.81
C PHE A 44 13.19 -14.35 2.87
N GLY A 45 12.88 -13.59 3.93
CA GLY A 45 13.39 -12.23 4.12
C GLY A 45 12.71 -11.19 3.23
N LYS A 46 11.52 -11.51 2.72
CA LYS A 46 10.73 -10.62 1.87
C LYS A 46 9.58 -10.02 2.66
N VAL A 47 9.27 -8.79 2.28
CA VAL A 47 8.02 -8.12 2.63
C VAL A 47 7.16 -8.08 1.37
N LYS A 48 5.96 -8.64 1.42
CA LYS A 48 5.02 -8.67 0.28
C LYS A 48 3.86 -7.74 0.56
N LEU A 49 3.43 -6.99 -0.45
CA LEU A 49 2.30 -6.06 -0.40
C LEU A 49 1.19 -6.56 -1.32
N PHE A 50 -0.01 -6.72 -0.76
CA PHE A 50 -1.21 -7.21 -1.42
C PHE A 50 -2.33 -6.17 -1.37
N ASN A 51 -3.35 -6.35 -2.20
CA ASN A 51 -4.63 -5.67 -2.02
C ASN A 51 -5.39 -6.28 -0.84
N TYR A 52 -6.16 -5.47 -0.14
CA TYR A 52 -7.00 -5.90 0.98
C TYR A 52 -8.48 -5.60 0.70
N PRO A 53 -9.40 -6.56 0.92
CA PRO A 53 -9.15 -7.93 1.37
C PRO A 53 -8.45 -8.77 0.29
N CYS A 54 -7.57 -9.68 0.73
CA CYS A 54 -6.79 -10.59 -0.09
C CYS A 54 -7.41 -11.99 -0.01
N VAL A 55 -8.36 -12.29 -0.90
CA VAL A 55 -9.18 -13.53 -0.85
C VAL A 55 -8.96 -14.49 -2.03
N PHE A 56 -8.24 -14.05 -3.06
CA PHE A 56 -7.95 -14.89 -4.21
C PHE A 56 -6.71 -15.73 -3.93
N ASN A 57 -6.74 -17.02 -4.28
CA ASN A 57 -5.54 -17.86 -4.26
C ASN A 57 -4.47 -17.25 -5.17
N ASP A 58 -3.22 -17.36 -4.74
CA ASP A 58 -2.05 -16.78 -5.43
C ASP A 58 -2.28 -15.31 -5.80
N ALA A 59 -2.74 -14.52 -4.82
CA ALA A 59 -3.10 -13.13 -5.05
C ALA A 59 -1.88 -12.33 -5.54
N PRO A 60 -2.05 -11.43 -6.52
CA PRO A 60 -0.94 -10.64 -7.04
C PRO A 60 -0.37 -9.73 -5.95
N TYR A 61 0.95 -9.72 -5.84
CA TYR A 61 1.67 -8.91 -4.85
C TYR A 61 2.86 -8.17 -5.43
N ARG A 62 3.39 -7.24 -4.63
CA ARG A 62 4.70 -6.64 -4.83
C ARG A 62 5.63 -7.11 -3.73
N GLU A 63 6.75 -7.72 -4.10
CA GLU A 63 7.79 -8.13 -3.15
C GLU A 63 8.86 -7.04 -2.97
N TYR A 64 9.34 -6.90 -1.74
CA TYR A 64 10.44 -6.03 -1.34
C TYR A 64 11.45 -6.88 -0.59
N LYS A 65 12.67 -6.95 -1.13
CA LYS A 65 13.79 -7.74 -0.57
C LYS A 65 14.75 -6.81 0.14
N GLY A 66 15.16 -7.16 1.35
CA GLY A 66 16.15 -6.38 2.09
C GLY A 66 16.69 -7.10 3.31
N HIS A 67 15.88 -7.95 3.94
CA HIS A 67 16.35 -8.78 5.04
C HIS A 67 17.23 -9.92 4.52
N ALA A 68 18.30 -10.22 5.25
CA ALA A 68 19.22 -11.32 4.94
C ALA A 68 18.80 -12.64 5.62
N SER A 69 17.69 -12.61 6.37
CA SER A 69 17.08 -13.76 7.05
C SER A 69 15.56 -13.62 7.10
N HIS A 70 14.86 -14.56 7.72
CA HIS A 70 13.42 -14.48 7.96
C HIS A 70 12.99 -13.13 8.55
N THR A 71 11.91 -12.58 8.02
CA THR A 71 11.29 -11.36 8.52
C THR A 71 10.23 -11.75 9.53
N MET A 72 10.41 -11.34 10.79
CA MET A 72 9.56 -11.76 11.91
C MET A 72 8.32 -10.89 12.06
N CYS A 73 8.38 -9.63 11.62
CA CYS A 73 7.31 -8.67 11.84
C CYS A 73 7.28 -7.61 10.74
N ALA A 74 6.08 -7.14 10.41
CA ALA A 74 5.84 -5.97 9.57
C ALA A 74 4.66 -5.16 10.14
N ARG A 75 4.85 -3.85 10.36
CA ARG A 75 3.83 -2.95 10.93
C ARG A 75 3.88 -1.57 10.29
N PHE A 76 2.70 -1.05 9.95
CA PHE A 76 2.56 0.33 9.49
C PHE A 76 2.74 1.30 10.65
N SER A 77 3.19 2.52 10.34
CA SER A 77 3.06 3.67 11.24
C SER A 77 1.59 4.02 11.44
N SER A 78 1.28 4.74 12.50
CA SER A 78 -0.10 5.14 12.83
C SER A 78 -0.80 5.98 11.76
N ASP A 79 -0.04 6.57 10.85
CA ASP A 79 -0.50 7.38 9.72
C ASP A 79 -0.40 6.64 8.36
N ASP A 80 0.00 5.37 8.37
CA ASP A 80 0.25 4.54 7.18
C ASP A 80 1.30 5.09 6.20
N ALA A 81 2.03 6.15 6.56
CA ALA A 81 3.04 6.77 5.70
C ALA A 81 4.33 5.95 5.60
N ARG A 82 4.55 5.04 6.56
CA ARG A 82 5.74 4.20 6.65
C ARG A 82 5.36 2.77 7.02
N LEU A 83 6.17 1.84 6.56
CA LEU A 83 6.16 0.46 7.01
C LEU A 83 7.49 0.14 7.67
N PHE A 84 7.44 -0.56 8.79
CA PHE A 84 8.63 -1.09 9.46
C PHE A 84 8.60 -2.61 9.39
N SER A 85 9.71 -3.22 9.01
CA SER A 85 9.93 -4.66 9.14
C SER A 85 11.11 -4.96 10.05
N ALA A 86 11.01 -6.05 10.80
CA ALA A 86 12.08 -6.53 11.68
C ALA A 86 12.52 -7.92 11.25
N GLY A 87 13.80 -8.08 10.95
CA GLY A 87 14.41 -9.35 10.60
C GLY A 87 14.96 -10.06 11.83
N GLY A 88 14.95 -11.38 11.81
CA GLY A 88 15.34 -12.19 12.97
C GLY A 88 16.85 -12.30 13.13
N ARG A 89 17.52 -13.03 12.24
CA ARG A 89 18.95 -13.35 12.37
C ARG A 89 19.86 -12.26 11.81
N ASP A 90 19.39 -11.50 10.84
CA ASP A 90 20.10 -10.31 10.34
C ASP A 90 20.07 -9.14 11.34
N ARG A 91 19.21 -9.22 12.36
CA ARG A 91 19.06 -8.24 13.46
C ARG A 91 18.81 -6.82 12.94
N ALA A 92 18.23 -6.69 11.76
CA ALA A 92 17.98 -5.42 11.10
C ALA A 92 16.52 -4.99 11.25
N VAL A 93 16.29 -3.69 11.27
CA VAL A 93 14.97 -3.09 11.09
C VAL A 93 15.02 -2.25 9.82
N LEU A 94 14.11 -2.51 8.89
CA LEU A 94 14.01 -1.76 7.64
C LEU A 94 12.77 -0.86 7.69
N GLN A 95 12.94 0.39 7.24
CA GLN A 95 11.85 1.34 7.09
C GLN A 95 11.59 1.55 5.60
N PHE A 96 10.33 1.39 5.20
CA PHE A 96 9.87 1.68 3.85
C PHE A 96 8.97 2.89 3.84
N LYS A 97 9.10 3.73 2.81
CA LYS A 97 8.13 4.79 2.52
C LYS A 97 6.92 4.19 1.83
N ALA A 98 5.76 4.32 2.47
CA ALA A 98 4.49 3.91 1.92
C ALA A 98 3.90 5.04 1.08
N ARG A 99 3.73 4.81 -0.23
CA ARG A 99 3.09 5.78 -1.12
C ARG A 99 1.72 5.27 -1.54
N SER A 100 0.69 5.84 -0.94
CA SER A 100 -0.66 5.77 -1.49
C SER A 100 -0.79 6.72 -2.67
N ARG A 101 -1.27 6.23 -3.81
CA ARG A 101 -1.64 7.09 -4.95
C ARG A 101 -2.80 8.05 -4.62
N LEU A 102 -3.51 7.81 -3.52
CA LEU A 102 -4.59 8.65 -3.00
C LEU A 102 -4.12 9.57 -1.86
N HIS A 103 -3.06 9.23 -1.13
CA HIS A 103 -2.37 10.15 -0.21
C HIS A 103 -1.49 11.10 -1.02
N ARG A 104 -2.13 11.95 -1.83
CA ARG A 104 -1.61 13.30 -2.05
C ARG A 104 -2.10 14.08 -0.84
N SER A 105 -1.19 14.66 -0.07
CA SER A 105 -1.60 15.67 0.89
C SER A 105 -2.43 16.72 0.14
N PRO A 106 -3.51 17.28 0.71
CA PRO A 106 -4.18 18.44 0.12
C PRO A 106 -3.19 19.57 -0.21
N TYR A 107 -2.05 19.62 0.49
CA TYR A 107 -0.97 20.56 0.30
C TYR A 107 0.04 20.19 -0.80
N ASP A 108 0.03 18.95 -1.31
CA ASP A 108 0.90 18.55 -2.45
C ASP A 108 0.47 19.18 -3.78
N ARG A 109 -0.67 19.90 -3.82
CA ARG A 109 -1.15 20.63 -5.01
C ARG A 109 -0.55 22.03 -5.17
N VAL A 110 0.23 22.54 -4.21
CA VAL A 110 0.79 23.91 -4.27
C VAL A 110 2.15 23.97 -5.00
N GLY A 111 2.76 22.83 -5.34
CA GLY A 111 4.14 22.81 -5.85
C GLY A 111 4.35 22.88 -7.37
N VAL A 112 3.31 22.79 -8.20
CA VAL A 112 3.48 22.80 -9.68
C VAL A 112 2.36 23.58 -10.36
N VAL A 113 2.23 24.86 -10.02
CA VAL A 113 1.67 25.86 -10.94
C VAL A 113 2.60 27.06 -10.91
N ASN A 114 3.45 27.19 -11.94
CA ASN A 114 3.88 28.45 -12.56
C ASN A 114 5.08 28.21 -13.46
N ALA A 115 4.80 27.77 -14.68
CA ALA A 115 5.52 28.22 -15.86
C ALA A 115 4.50 28.43 -16.98
N VAL A 116 3.61 29.42 -16.78
CA VAL A 116 2.87 30.03 -17.89
C VAL A 116 3.57 31.35 -18.19
N PRO A 117 4.07 31.59 -19.42
CA PRO A 117 4.61 32.90 -19.78
C PRO A 117 3.51 33.95 -19.63
N ARG A 118 3.82 35.07 -18.96
CA ARG A 118 2.88 36.18 -18.79
C ARG A 118 2.45 36.71 -20.16
N GLY A 119 1.15 36.81 -20.43
CA GLY A 119 0.71 37.63 -21.57
C GLY A 119 -0.67 37.44 -22.20
N LEU A 120 -1.55 36.53 -21.76
CA LEU A 120 -2.88 36.41 -22.38
C LEU A 120 -4.00 36.16 -21.36
N SER A 121 -4.95 37.10 -21.27
CA SER A 121 -6.21 36.96 -20.55
C SER A 121 -7.16 36.04 -21.32
N LEU A 122 -7.66 34.97 -20.70
CA LEU A 122 -8.67 34.09 -21.29
C LEU A 122 -10.10 34.63 -21.03
N PRO A 123 -11.03 34.58 -22.02
CA PRO A 123 -12.38 35.13 -21.89
C PRO A 123 -13.35 34.23 -21.10
N ALA A 124 -14.38 34.85 -20.53
CA ALA A 124 -15.33 34.29 -19.55
C ALA A 124 -16.28 33.17 -20.04
N HIS A 125 -16.07 32.57 -21.21
CA HIS A 125 -17.00 31.60 -21.81
C HIS A 125 -16.67 30.12 -21.52
N LEU A 126 -15.65 29.82 -20.71
CA LEU A 126 -15.21 28.46 -20.38
C LEU A 126 -15.77 27.88 -19.06
N TYR A 127 -16.77 28.51 -18.45
CA TYR A 127 -17.41 27.95 -17.26
C TYR A 127 -18.42 26.84 -17.66
N ALA A 128 -17.96 25.59 -17.75
CA ALA A 128 -18.84 24.44 -17.87
C ALA A 128 -19.42 24.07 -16.48
N PRO A 129 -20.72 23.76 -16.35
CA PRO A 129 -21.31 23.31 -15.08
C PRO A 129 -20.80 21.91 -14.69
N PRO A 130 -20.80 21.55 -13.39
CA PRO A 130 -20.22 20.29 -12.92
C PRO A 130 -20.97 19.07 -13.47
N PRO A 131 -20.28 17.97 -13.82
CA PRO A 131 -20.93 16.79 -14.38
C PRO A 131 -21.68 16.00 -13.29
N ARG A 132 -22.87 15.51 -13.67
CA ARG A 132 -23.72 14.61 -12.90
C ARG A 132 -22.99 13.30 -12.57
N PHE A 133 -23.22 12.80 -11.36
CA PHE A 133 -22.68 11.55 -10.84
C PHE A 133 -23.12 10.36 -11.70
N GLN A 134 -22.17 9.75 -12.40
CA GLN A 134 -22.34 8.44 -13.04
C GLN A 134 -21.45 7.43 -12.31
N SER A 135 -22.05 6.29 -11.93
CA SER A 135 -21.37 5.17 -11.26
C SER A 135 -20.20 4.68 -12.10
N ARG A 136 -18.97 4.91 -11.63
CA ARG A 136 -17.77 4.36 -12.25
C ARG A 136 -17.31 3.14 -11.47
N HIS A 137 -17.12 2.05 -12.21
CA HIS A 137 -16.36 0.87 -11.82
C HIS A 137 -15.11 1.27 -11.04
N THR A 138 -14.93 0.65 -9.87
CA THR A 138 -13.83 0.89 -8.94
C THR A 138 -12.50 0.48 -9.58
N ALA A 139 -11.74 1.45 -10.08
CA ALA A 139 -10.35 1.25 -10.42
C ALA A 139 -9.55 0.98 -9.13
N THR A 140 -8.90 -0.17 -9.06
CA THR A 140 -8.10 -0.61 -7.90
C THR A 140 -6.95 0.39 -7.66
N PRO A 141 -6.82 1.00 -6.46
CA PRO A 141 -5.72 1.90 -6.18
C PRO A 141 -4.40 1.11 -6.07
N ALA A 142 -3.35 1.55 -6.78
CA ALA A 142 -2.03 0.90 -6.72
C ALA A 142 -1.15 1.55 -5.64
N PHE A 143 -0.73 0.77 -4.63
CA PHE A 143 0.16 1.20 -3.54
C PHE A 143 1.59 0.65 -3.74
N GLN A 144 2.63 1.39 -3.35
CA GLN A 144 4.03 0.94 -3.48
C GLN A 144 4.87 1.36 -2.27
N LEU A 145 5.74 0.46 -1.81
CA LEU A 145 6.78 0.72 -0.83
C LEU A 145 8.07 1.14 -1.56
N ARG A 146 8.90 1.99 -0.95
CA ARG A 146 10.24 2.32 -1.43
C ARG A 146 11.23 2.35 -0.27
N PHE A 147 12.47 1.92 -0.53
CA PHE A 147 13.62 2.15 0.35
C PHE A 147 13.92 3.65 0.47
#